data_AF-A0A3C1YXU7-F1
#
_entry.id   AF-A0A3C1YXU7-F1
#
_cell.length_a   1.000
_cell.length_b   1.000
_cell.length_c   1.000
_cell.angle_alpha   90.00
_cell.angle_beta   90.00
_cell.angle_gamma   90.00
#
_symmetry.space_group_name_H-M   'P 1'
#
loop_
_entity.id
_entity.type
_entity.pdbx_description
1 polymer ?
#
loop_
_entity_poly.entity_id
_entity_poly.type
_entity_poly.pdbx_seq_one_letter_code
_entity_poly.pdbx_strand_id
1 'polypeptide(L)'
;MEDNQMDGARLIPERPELRAGELALDTAQIRDRRTASMLPLVVLYQRAWDLAQAEEGSLACLVHSAEAAALADAIRHLLDEVGDQEGSTRWSVRLSEARHLSAVLQDALTEGREAES
;
A
#
# COMPACT_ATOMS: atom_id res chain seq x y z
N MET A 1 -32.22 0.05 55.25
CA MET A 1 -31.40 -1.16 55.21
C MET A 1 -31.78 -1.86 53.93
N GLU A 2 -31.03 -1.56 52.86
CA GLU A 2 -30.14 -2.53 52.16
C GLU A 2 -31.01 -3.47 51.29
N ASP A 3 -30.87 -3.60 49.97
CA ASP A 3 -29.71 -3.38 49.10
C ASP A 3 -30.13 -2.98 47.68
N ASN A 4 -29.23 -2.20 47.08
CA ASN A 4 -29.21 -1.80 45.68
C ASN A 4 -28.36 -2.85 44.93
N GLN A 5 -28.94 -3.60 43.98
CA GLN A 5 -28.15 -4.38 43.04
C GLN A 5 -28.70 -4.19 41.62
N MET A 6 -28.01 -3.31 40.90
CA MET A 6 -28.08 -3.14 39.45
C MET A 6 -27.58 -4.41 38.78
N ASP A 7 -28.40 -5.03 37.93
CA ASP A 7 -27.89 -5.97 36.94
C ASP A 7 -28.15 -5.44 35.53
N GLY A 8 -27.07 -4.92 34.95
CA GLY A 8 -27.03 -4.36 33.61
C GLY A 8 -26.91 -5.47 32.58
N ALA A 9 -28.03 -6.00 32.11
CA ALA A 9 -28.07 -6.76 30.87
C ALA A 9 -28.78 -5.92 29.80
N ARG A 10 -28.00 -5.04 29.15
CA ARG A 10 -28.41 -4.45 27.88
C ARG A 10 -28.68 -5.61 26.91
N LEU A 11 -29.93 -5.78 26.53
CA LEU A 11 -30.38 -6.70 25.49
C LEU A 11 -29.64 -6.35 24.19
N ILE A 12 -28.59 -7.10 23.89
CA ILE A 12 -27.93 -7.12 22.59
C ILE A 12 -28.96 -7.69 21.62
N PRO A 13 -29.38 -6.99 20.56
CA PRO A 13 -30.18 -7.61 19.53
C PRO A 13 -29.35 -8.73 18.91
N GLU A 14 -29.89 -9.95 18.92
CA GLU A 14 -29.24 -11.12 18.35
C GLU A 14 -28.72 -10.79 16.94
N ARG A 15 -27.40 -10.88 16.76
CA ARG A 15 -26.79 -10.86 15.44
C ARG A 15 -27.36 -12.06 14.69
N PRO A 16 -27.87 -11.91 13.45
CA PRO A 16 -28.21 -13.06 12.65
C PRO A 16 -26.91 -13.86 12.49
N GLU A 17 -26.92 -15.09 13.00
CA GLU A 17 -25.85 -16.05 12.83
C GLU A 17 -25.65 -16.26 11.33
N LEU A 18 -24.63 -15.60 10.77
CA LEU A 18 -24.18 -15.88 9.41
C LEU A 18 -23.73 -17.34 9.41
N ARG A 19 -24.57 -18.20 8.83
CA ARG A 19 -24.25 -19.61 8.63
C ARG A 19 -22.92 -19.68 7.91
N ALA A 20 -21.97 -20.38 8.51
CA ALA A 20 -20.72 -20.74 7.88
C ALA A 20 -21.04 -21.53 6.59
N GLY A 21 -21.10 -20.82 5.46
CA GLY A 21 -21.57 -21.35 4.18
C GLY A 21 -22.18 -20.32 3.23
N GLU A 22 -22.69 -19.17 3.70
CA GLU A 22 -23.34 -18.16 2.83
C GLU A 22 -22.41 -17.05 2.31
N LEU A 23 -21.14 -17.03 2.74
CA LEU A 23 -20.09 -16.14 2.23
C LEU A 23 -18.97 -16.91 1.55
N ALA A 24 -19.29 -18.04 0.93
CA ALA A 24 -18.53 -18.45 -0.25
C ALA A 24 -18.91 -17.50 -1.40
N LEU A 25 -18.49 -16.22 -1.29
CA LEU A 25 -18.20 -15.46 -2.50
C LEU A 25 -17.32 -16.40 -3.30
N ASP A 26 -17.83 -16.81 -4.45
CA ASP A 26 -17.15 -17.71 -5.36
C ASP A 26 -15.88 -16.98 -5.82
N THR A 27 -14.83 -17.08 -5.00
CA THR A 27 -13.53 -16.43 -5.20
C THR A 27 -12.88 -16.99 -6.45
N ALA A 28 -13.26 -18.21 -6.86
CA ALA A 28 -12.91 -18.77 -8.15
C ALA A 28 -13.61 -18.03 -9.32
N GLN A 29 -14.90 -17.67 -9.20
CA GLN A 29 -15.59 -16.85 -10.23
C GLN A 29 -15.11 -15.40 -10.29
N ILE A 30 -14.66 -14.80 -9.18
CA ILE A 30 -14.02 -13.46 -9.22
C ILE A 30 -12.66 -13.54 -9.93
N ARG A 31 -11.92 -14.65 -9.76
CA ARG A 31 -10.63 -14.88 -10.39
C ARG A 31 -10.71 -14.97 -11.91
N ASP A 32 -11.82 -15.46 -12.44
CA ASP A 32 -11.96 -15.81 -13.86
C ASP A 32 -12.48 -14.66 -14.76
N ARG A 33 -12.91 -13.52 -14.19
CA ARG A 33 -13.63 -12.48 -14.97
C ARG A 33 -13.09 -11.06 -14.91
N ARG A 34 -11.99 -10.80 -14.22
CA ARG A 34 -11.31 -9.50 -14.29
C ARG A 34 -9.80 -9.69 -14.32
N THR A 35 -9.23 -9.87 -15.52
CA THR A 35 -7.86 -9.43 -15.78
C THR A 35 -7.84 -7.90 -15.66
N ALA A 36 -7.74 -7.41 -14.43
CA ALA A 36 -7.55 -5.99 -14.18
C ALA A 36 -6.20 -5.61 -14.80
N SER A 37 -6.24 -4.71 -15.79
CA SER A 37 -5.02 -4.23 -16.43
C SER A 37 -4.11 -3.59 -15.38
N MET A 38 -2.83 -3.98 -15.37
CA MET A 38 -1.81 -3.37 -14.52
C MET A 38 -1.30 -2.03 -15.07
N LEU A 39 -1.67 -1.67 -16.31
CA LEU A 39 -1.22 -0.45 -16.98
C LEU A 39 -1.43 0.83 -16.15
N PRO A 40 -2.57 1.05 -15.46
CA PRO A 40 -2.74 2.23 -14.63
C PRO A 40 -1.71 2.34 -13.51
N LEU A 41 -1.32 1.22 -12.88
CA LEU A 41 -0.30 1.21 -11.84
C LEU A 41 1.07 1.56 -12.42
N VAL A 42 1.39 1.04 -13.62
CA VAL A 42 2.65 1.36 -14.31
C VAL A 42 2.73 2.84 -14.67
N VAL A 43 1.62 3.43 -15.15
CA VAL A 43 1.54 4.87 -15.48
C VAL A 43 1.70 5.73 -14.21
N LEU A 44 1.05 5.35 -13.11
CA LEU A 44 1.21 6.04 -11.83
C LEU A 44 2.65 5.95 -11.31
N TYR A 45 3.28 4.77 -11.41
CA TYR A 45 4.68 4.59 -11.03
C TYR A 45 5.58 5.53 -11.82
N GLN A 46 5.44 5.55 -13.15
CA GLN A 46 6.28 6.39 -14.00
C GLN A 46 6.14 7.87 -13.62
N ARG A 47 4.91 8.33 -13.41
CA ARG A 47 4.66 9.72 -13.02
C ARG A 47 5.26 10.06 -11.66
N ALA A 48 5.08 9.19 -10.66
CA ALA A 48 5.67 9.39 -9.34
C ALA A 48 7.21 9.40 -9.41
N TRP A 49 7.79 8.50 -10.19
CA TRP A 49 9.23 8.43 -10.41
C TRP A 49 9.78 9.70 -11.06
N ASP A 50 9.14 10.20 -12.11
CA ASP A 50 9.57 11.43 -12.80
C ASP A 50 9.50 12.65 -11.86
N LEU A 51 8.46 12.74 -11.01
CA LEU A 51 8.33 13.80 -10.03
C LEU A 51 9.35 13.68 -8.88
N ALA A 52 9.69 12.45 -8.48
CA ALA A 52 10.69 12.19 -7.45
C ALA A 52 12.11 12.61 -7.88
N GLN A 53 12.39 12.61 -9.19
CA GLN A 53 13.68 13.01 -9.77
C GLN A 53 13.74 14.47 -10.24
N ALA A 54 12.70 15.27 -9.98
CA ALA A 54 12.72 16.69 -10.31
C ALA A 54 13.87 17.42 -9.57
N GLU A 55 14.41 18.49 -10.19
CA GLU A 55 15.70 19.12 -9.83
C GLU A 55 15.78 19.81 -8.44
N GLU A 56 14.76 19.71 -7.58
CA GLU A 56 14.78 20.29 -6.24
C GLU A 56 14.51 19.23 -5.17
N GLY A 57 15.56 18.89 -4.40
CA GLY A 57 15.50 18.05 -3.21
C GLY A 57 14.55 18.66 -2.17
N SER A 58 13.26 18.37 -2.33
CA SER A 58 12.18 18.94 -1.54
C SER A 58 11.41 17.81 -0.84
N LEU A 59 10.59 18.19 0.15
CA LEU A 59 9.67 17.25 0.78
C LEU A 59 8.74 16.60 -0.26
N ALA A 60 8.37 17.32 -1.32
CA ALA A 60 7.53 16.77 -2.40
C ALA A 60 8.25 15.64 -3.15
N CYS A 61 9.54 15.78 -3.45
CA CYS A 61 10.32 14.71 -4.07
C CYS A 61 10.40 13.47 -3.18
N LEU A 62 10.55 13.64 -1.85
CA LEU A 62 10.54 12.53 -0.89
C LEU A 62 9.18 11.80 -0.86
N VAL A 63 8.08 12.55 -0.93
CA VAL A 63 6.73 11.96 -1.01
C VAL A 63 6.58 11.15 -2.29
N HIS A 64 6.99 11.70 -3.43
CA HIS A 64 6.88 11.02 -4.72
C HIS A 64 7.81 9.80 -4.84
N SER A 65 8.99 9.81 -4.21
CA SER A 65 9.86 8.64 -4.14
C SER A 65 9.23 7.51 -3.29
N ALA A 66 8.56 7.86 -2.20
CA ALA A 66 7.81 6.91 -1.38
C ALA A 66 6.59 6.34 -2.13
N GLU A 67 5.87 7.17 -2.88
CA GLU A 67 4.78 6.73 -3.77
C GLU A 67 5.27 5.75 -4.85
N ALA A 68 6.39 6.07 -5.51
CA ALA A 68 7.02 5.19 -6.49
C ALA A 68 7.42 3.84 -5.87
N ALA A 69 7.95 3.84 -4.64
CA ALA A 69 8.27 2.60 -3.92
C ALA A 69 7.01 1.77 -3.64
N ALA A 70 5.94 2.38 -3.13
CA ALA A 70 4.69 1.67 -2.86
C ALA A 70 4.06 1.07 -4.14
N LEU A 71 4.10 1.81 -5.25
CA LEU A 71 3.60 1.34 -6.54
C LEU A 71 4.45 0.21 -7.11
N ALA A 72 5.78 0.30 -7.00
CA ALA A 72 6.68 -0.76 -7.43
C ALA A 72 6.47 -2.06 -6.65
N ASP A 73 6.22 -1.95 -5.33
CA ASP A 73 5.92 -3.09 -4.47
C ASP A 73 4.59 -3.76 -4.83
N ALA A 74 3.54 -2.95 -5.05
CA ALA A 74 2.23 -3.45 -5.46
C ALA A 74 2.30 -4.17 -6.81
N ILE A 75 3.03 -3.60 -7.79
CA ILE A 75 3.21 -4.20 -9.11
C ILE A 75 4.00 -5.51 -9.01
N ARG A 76 5.08 -5.54 -8.23
CA ARG A 76 5.86 -6.75 -7.97
C ARG A 76 4.97 -7.87 -7.40
N HIS A 77 4.16 -7.56 -6.40
CA HIS A 77 3.23 -8.53 -5.79
C HIS A 77 2.22 -9.09 -6.80
N LEU A 78 1.63 -8.24 -7.66
CA LEU A 78 0.70 -8.69 -8.69
C LEU A 78 1.37 -9.61 -9.72
N LEU A 79 2.65 -9.35 -10.06
CA LEU A 79 3.43 -10.21 -10.97
C LEU A 79 3.75 -11.56 -10.33
N ASP A 80 4.10 -11.57 -9.04
CA ASP A 80 4.29 -12.80 -8.26
C ASP A 80 3.02 -13.66 -8.24
N GLU A 81 1.85 -13.03 -8.03
CA GLU A 81 0.55 -13.72 -7.97
C GLU A 81 0.16 -14.42 -9.29
N VAL A 82 0.57 -13.86 -10.44
CA VAL A 82 0.33 -14.46 -11.76
C VAL A 82 1.49 -15.34 -12.25
N GLY A 83 2.54 -15.49 -11.44
CA GLY A 83 3.70 -16.33 -11.75
C GLY A 83 4.75 -15.71 -12.69
N ASP A 84 4.68 -14.40 -12.96
CA ASP A 84 5.70 -13.69 -13.75
C ASP A 84 6.92 -13.32 -12.88
N GLN A 85 7.80 -14.29 -12.68
CA GLN A 85 9.00 -14.15 -11.84
C GLN A 85 10.04 -13.18 -12.43
N GLU A 86 10.15 -13.10 -13.75
CA GLU A 86 11.06 -12.15 -14.41
C GLU A 86 10.55 -10.72 -14.25
N GLY A 87 9.24 -10.52 -14.45
CA GLY A 87 8.55 -9.27 -14.14
C GLY A 87 8.75 -8.85 -12.69
N SER A 88 8.46 -9.73 -11.74
CA SER A 88 8.63 -9.48 -10.31
C SER A 88 10.08 -9.08 -9.95
N THR A 89 11.07 -9.77 -10.50
CA THR A 89 12.49 -9.42 -10.29
C THR A 89 12.81 -8.02 -10.80
N ARG A 90 12.34 -7.66 -12.01
CA ARG A 90 12.54 -6.31 -12.57
C ARG A 90 11.88 -5.22 -11.72
N TRP A 91 10.74 -5.52 -11.09
CA TRP A 91 10.06 -4.57 -10.20
C TRP A 91 10.66 -4.51 -8.80
N SER A 92 11.33 -5.57 -8.34
CA SER A 92 12.13 -5.57 -7.12
C SER A 92 13.32 -4.61 -7.20
N VAL A 93 13.95 -4.51 -8.38
CA VAL A 93 15.00 -3.52 -8.63
C VAL A 93 14.44 -2.10 -8.52
N ARG A 94 13.34 -1.80 -9.22
CA ARG A 94 12.66 -0.48 -9.15
C ARG A 94 12.24 -0.09 -7.73
N LEU A 95 11.72 -1.04 -6.97
CA LEU A 95 11.41 -0.83 -5.55
C LEU A 95 12.66 -0.45 -4.75
N SER A 96 13.78 -1.12 -4.99
CA SER A 96 15.05 -0.83 -4.30
C SER A 96 15.59 0.55 -4.68
N GLU A 97 15.50 0.93 -5.95
CA GLU A 97 15.88 2.26 -6.45
C GLU A 97 15.04 3.36 -5.79
N ALA A 98 13.72 3.19 -5.71
CA ALA A 98 12.82 4.16 -5.07
C ALA A 98 13.03 4.28 -3.56
N ARG A 99 13.33 3.18 -2.87
CA ARG A 99 13.71 3.21 -1.45
C ARG A 99 15.04 3.92 -1.24
N HIS A 100 16.02 3.64 -2.11
CA HIS A 100 17.32 4.31 -2.03
C HIS A 100 17.19 5.83 -2.24
N LEU A 101 16.44 6.25 -3.26
CA LEU A 101 16.17 7.68 -3.49
C LEU A 101 15.49 8.33 -2.28
N SER A 102 14.53 7.64 -1.66
CA SER A 102 13.86 8.15 -0.45
C SER A 102 14.85 8.37 0.70
N ALA A 103 15.79 7.45 0.90
CA ALA A 103 16.83 7.61 1.92
C ALA A 103 17.74 8.81 1.62
N VAL A 104 18.22 8.93 0.37
CA VAL A 104 19.07 10.06 -0.06
C VAL A 104 18.36 11.41 0.14
N LEU A 105 17.08 11.51 -0.22
CA LEU A 105 16.30 12.74 -0.05
C LEU A 105 16.03 13.06 1.42
N GLN A 106 15.80 12.04 2.25
CA GLN A 106 15.63 12.22 3.69
C GLN A 106 16.92 12.73 4.36
N ASP A 107 18.07 12.19 3.97
CA ASP A 107 19.38 12.64 4.47
C ASP A 107 19.63 14.10 4.08
N ALA A 108 19.43 14.45 2.80
CA ALA A 108 19.61 15.83 2.31
C ALA A 108 18.70 16.84 3.02
N LEU A 109 17.43 16.48 3.28
CA LEU A 109 16.50 17.34 4.02
C LEU A 109 16.88 17.49 5.50
N THR A 110 17.54 16.49 6.08
CA THR A 110 18.00 16.53 7.48
C THR A 110 19.24 17.41 7.59
N GLU A 111 20.22 17.24 6.71
CA GLU A 111 21.43 18.07 6.65
C GLU A 111 21.11 19.54 6.39
N GLY A 112 20.17 19.83 5.49
CA GLY A 112 19.73 21.20 5.22
C GLY A 112 19.10 21.90 6.43
N ARG A 113 18.37 21.15 7.29
CA ARG A 113 17.80 21.69 8.53
C ARG A 113 18.86 21.97 9.60
N GLU A 114 19.89 21.14 9.68
CA GLU A 114 20.99 21.34 10.63
C GLU A 114 21.84 22.56 10.25
N ALA A 115 21.99 22.87 8.97
CA ALA A 115 22.71 24.05 8.49
C ALA A 115 21.97 25.38 8.74
N GLU A 116 20.66 25.35 8.99
CA GLU A 116 19.81 26.53 9.23
C GLU A 116 19.60 26.85 10.73
N SER A 117 20.11 26.02 11.66
CA SER A 117 20.03 26.22 13.13
C SER A 117 21.29 26.85 13.72
#